data_AF-A0A971B112-F1
#
_entry.id   AF-A0A971B112-F1
#
_cell.length_a   1.000
_cell.length_b   1.000
_cell.length_c   1.000
_cell.angle_alpha   90.00
_cell.angle_beta   90.00
_cell.angle_gamma   90.00
#
_symmetry.space_group_name_H-M   'P 1'
#
loop_
_entity.id
_entity.type
_entity.pdbx_description
1 polymer ?
#
loop_
_entity_poly.entity_id
_entity_poly.type
_entity_poly.pdbx_seq_one_letter_code
_entity_poly.pdbx_strand_id
1 'polypeptide(L)'
;MSSKLSRERLLLAQLLAETDAIFYPMRGPFVQRLAKVRFERQKAFRTVGLTLAGSGSATARKQHERCLTDLEAAGLVEFGLDGSGRREGVRLSPLGDACTRRLIGGTPLAEAWPIFASMCDLCRRATRAALPEHLFCNIWDWKGGREQNLQLSRLQQDLLAFFAVAYVDAHGDFDGKLWYGVTEAGREALAAGCPEGPPASIEYSESLAVAYDAFLDQAEAELRNATPKLASHVVVPVPMGVGWGGCYTDWFLPGQAPPGSVSLVAEEKQ
;
A
#
# COMPACT_ATOMS: atom_id res chain seq x y z
N MET A 1 28.30 8.94 -19.07
CA MET A 1 27.61 10.19 -19.46
C MET A 1 26.40 10.33 -18.56
N SER A 2 26.41 11.34 -17.67
CA SER A 2 25.31 11.59 -16.73
C SER A 2 24.08 12.04 -17.52
N SER A 3 23.13 11.12 -17.76
CA SER A 3 21.82 11.51 -18.30
C SER A 3 21.14 12.34 -17.23
N LYS A 4 20.90 13.63 -17.50
CA LYS A 4 19.97 14.40 -16.69
C LYS A 4 18.67 13.61 -16.61
N LEU A 5 18.30 13.18 -15.41
CA LEU A 5 17.02 12.55 -15.19
C LEU A 5 15.94 13.53 -15.62
N SER A 6 15.01 13.07 -16.47
CA SER A 6 13.89 13.92 -16.83
C SER A 6 13.07 14.20 -15.56
N ARG A 7 12.54 15.41 -15.46
CA ARG A 7 11.85 15.86 -14.25
C ARG A 7 10.61 15.01 -13.97
N GLU A 8 10.00 14.52 -15.04
CA GLU A 8 8.87 13.61 -15.03
C GLU A 8 9.23 12.29 -14.33
N ARG A 9 10.40 11.70 -14.66
CA ARG A 9 10.86 10.46 -14.02
C ARG A 9 11.18 10.66 -12.53
N LEU A 10 11.77 11.79 -12.17
CA LEU A 10 12.00 12.14 -10.76
C LEU A 10 10.68 12.28 -10.01
N LEU A 11 9.67 12.91 -10.62
CA LEU A 11 8.36 13.08 -10.02
C LEU A 11 7.65 11.74 -9.84
N LEU A 12 7.72 10.84 -10.82
CA LEU A 12 7.18 9.48 -10.69
C LEU A 12 7.84 8.73 -9.52
N ALA A 13 9.17 8.76 -9.42
CA ALA A 13 9.90 8.15 -8.31
C ALA A 13 9.51 8.75 -6.96
N GLN A 14 9.32 10.08 -6.89
CA GLN A 14 8.86 10.75 -5.68
C GLN A 14 7.44 10.30 -5.28
N LEU A 15 6.49 10.26 -6.23
CA LEU A 15 5.12 9.82 -5.97
C LEU A 15 5.08 8.36 -5.51
N LEU A 16 5.91 7.49 -6.10
CA LEU A 16 6.04 6.10 -5.67
C LEU A 16 6.59 6.02 -4.24
N ALA A 17 7.65 6.75 -3.94
CA ALA A 17 8.26 6.76 -2.61
C ALA A 17 7.31 7.27 -1.52
N GLU A 18 6.57 8.35 -1.79
CA GLU A 18 5.56 8.87 -0.87
C GLU A 18 4.41 7.88 -0.66
N THR A 19 3.98 7.19 -1.72
CA THR A 19 2.96 6.13 -1.63
C THR A 19 3.48 4.97 -0.79
N ASP A 20 4.65 4.43 -1.14
CA ASP A 20 5.25 3.28 -0.47
C ASP A 20 5.52 3.60 1.01
N ALA A 21 5.95 4.81 1.38
CA ALA A 21 6.16 5.23 2.77
C ALA A 21 4.89 5.16 3.64
N ILE A 22 3.73 5.44 3.05
CA ILE A 22 2.42 5.41 3.73
C ILE A 22 1.96 3.96 3.92
N PHE A 23 2.23 3.09 2.95
CA PHE A 23 1.83 1.68 3.00
C PHE A 23 2.89 0.74 3.58
N TYR A 24 4.12 1.22 3.80
CA TYR A 24 5.21 0.42 4.35
C TYR A 24 4.80 -0.15 5.71
N PRO A 25 4.80 -1.47 5.90
CA PRO A 25 4.56 -2.06 7.21
C PRO A 25 5.54 -1.55 8.27
N MET A 26 5.04 -1.28 9.47
CA MET A 26 5.88 -0.86 10.60
C MET A 26 6.60 -2.08 11.19
N ARG A 27 7.92 -2.15 11.02
CA ARG A 27 8.78 -3.08 11.74
C ARG A 27 9.39 -2.38 12.96
N GLY A 28 9.43 -3.09 14.09
CA GLY A 28 9.94 -2.55 15.35
C GLY A 28 8.84 -2.18 16.35
N PRO A 29 9.22 -1.57 17.49
CA PRO A 29 8.30 -1.34 18.60
C PRO A 29 7.13 -0.45 18.16
N PHE A 30 5.94 -0.80 18.62
CA PHE A 30 4.73 -0.06 18.29
C PHE A 30 4.81 1.41 18.74
N VAL A 31 4.71 2.33 17.78
CA VAL A 31 4.63 3.78 18.03
C VAL A 31 3.25 4.29 17.64
N GLN A 32 2.39 4.50 18.65
CA GLN A 32 0.98 4.85 18.43
C GLN A 32 0.79 6.10 17.56
N ARG A 33 1.64 7.13 17.73
CA ARG A 33 1.58 8.36 16.93
C ARG A 33 1.79 8.08 15.45
N LEU A 34 2.85 7.35 15.10
CA LEU A 34 3.16 7.00 13.71
C LEU A 34 2.06 6.12 13.10
N ALA A 35 1.56 5.15 13.87
CA ALA A 35 0.49 4.26 13.44
C ALA A 35 -0.78 5.05 13.06
N LYS A 36 -1.18 6.03 13.88
CA LYS A 36 -2.32 6.92 13.58
C LYS A 36 -2.08 7.75 12.32
N VAL A 37 -0.90 8.35 12.17
CA VAL A 37 -0.55 9.14 10.98
C VAL A 37 -0.63 8.26 9.72
N ARG A 38 -0.02 7.08 9.72
CA ARG A 38 -0.08 6.16 8.57
C ARG A 38 -1.52 5.78 8.24
N PHE A 39 -2.32 5.41 9.24
CA PHE A 39 -3.74 5.09 9.04
C PHE A 39 -4.53 6.25 8.40
N GLU A 40 -4.38 7.48 8.91
CA GLU A 40 -5.04 8.66 8.34
C GLU A 40 -4.59 8.92 6.90
N ARG A 41 -3.29 8.77 6.61
CA ARG A 41 -2.72 8.97 5.27
C ARG A 41 -3.16 7.89 4.29
N GLN A 42 -3.21 6.63 4.70
CA GLN A 42 -3.74 5.52 3.89
C GLN A 42 -5.21 5.77 3.54
N LYS A 43 -6.02 6.18 4.51
CA LYS A 43 -7.44 6.51 4.29
C LYS A 43 -7.60 7.68 3.30
N ALA A 44 -6.83 8.75 3.49
CA ALA A 44 -6.86 9.90 2.57
C ALA A 44 -6.40 9.51 1.16
N PHE A 45 -5.32 8.73 1.05
CA PHE A 45 -4.79 8.25 -0.22
C PHE A 45 -5.81 7.42 -0.99
N ARG A 46 -6.52 6.51 -0.32
CA ARG A 46 -7.56 5.69 -0.96
C ARG A 46 -8.73 6.53 -1.51
N THR A 47 -9.02 7.68 -0.91
CA THR A 47 -10.10 8.57 -1.37
C THR A 47 -9.66 9.47 -2.52
N VAL A 48 -8.52 10.16 -2.40
CA VAL A 48 -8.11 11.23 -3.34
C VAL A 48 -6.65 11.14 -3.83
N GLY A 49 -5.86 10.19 -3.35
CA GLY A 49 -4.42 10.09 -3.64
C GLY A 49 -3.53 10.93 -2.71
N LEU A 50 -2.28 11.15 -3.12
CA LEU A 50 -1.34 12.03 -2.42
C LEU A 50 -1.77 13.48 -2.61
N THR A 51 -1.84 14.24 -1.51
CA THR A 51 -2.22 15.65 -1.56
C THR A 51 -1.21 16.45 -2.38
N LEU A 52 -1.69 17.26 -3.32
CA LEU A 52 -0.86 18.18 -4.10
C LEU A 52 -0.39 19.34 -3.20
N ALA A 53 0.67 19.12 -2.42
CA ALA A 53 1.25 20.17 -1.61
C ALA A 53 1.96 21.19 -2.51
N GLY A 54 1.35 22.35 -2.71
CA GLY A 54 1.93 23.48 -3.45
C GLY A 54 3.07 24.17 -2.68
N SER A 55 4.17 23.47 -2.42
CA SER A 55 5.35 24.07 -1.81
C SER A 55 6.26 24.70 -2.89
N GLY A 56 6.98 25.76 -2.51
CA GLY A 56 7.94 26.44 -3.40
C GLY A 56 7.43 27.68 -4.14
N SER A 57 8.30 28.22 -5.00
CA SER A 57 8.05 29.42 -5.78
C SER A 57 6.89 29.23 -6.77
N ALA A 58 6.24 30.32 -7.18
CA ALA A 58 5.15 30.26 -8.16
C ALA A 58 5.60 29.59 -9.48
N THR A 59 6.85 29.79 -9.89
CA THR A 59 7.44 29.14 -11.06
C THR A 59 7.61 27.64 -10.85
N ALA A 60 8.10 27.21 -9.68
CA ALA A 60 8.25 25.79 -9.37
C ALA A 60 6.90 25.07 -9.35
N ARG A 61 5.87 25.70 -8.77
CA ARG A 61 4.49 25.19 -8.76
C ARG A 61 3.93 25.02 -10.17
N LYS A 62 3.98 26.07 -11.00
CA LYS A 62 3.53 25.98 -12.40
C LYS A 62 4.27 24.90 -13.20
N GLN A 63 5.56 24.72 -12.95
CA GLN A 63 6.33 23.69 -13.64
C GLN A 63 5.96 22.29 -13.17
N HIS A 64 5.72 22.10 -11.86
CA HIS A 64 5.25 20.85 -11.30
C HIS A 64 3.86 20.48 -11.84
N GLU A 65 2.93 21.44 -11.91
CA GLU A 65 1.60 21.26 -12.52
C GLU A 65 1.69 20.85 -13.99
N ARG A 66 2.63 21.43 -14.77
CA ARG A 66 2.87 21.03 -16.16
C ARG A 66 3.36 19.58 -16.25
N CYS A 67 4.37 19.20 -15.47
CA CYS A 67 4.86 17.83 -15.46
C CYS A 67 3.76 16.83 -15.10
N LEU A 68 2.90 17.15 -14.13
CA LEU A 68 1.76 16.29 -13.78
C LEU A 68 0.73 16.19 -14.91
N THR A 69 0.46 17.28 -15.62
CA THR A 69 -0.45 17.29 -16.77
C THR A 69 0.12 16.45 -17.93
N ASP A 70 1.42 16.54 -18.17
CA ASP A 70 2.09 15.73 -19.21
C ASP A 70 2.07 14.24 -18.84
N LEU A 71 2.28 13.90 -17.56
CA LEU A 71 2.18 12.53 -17.05
C LEU A 71 0.75 11.98 -17.11
N GLU A 72 -0.26 12.81 -16.84
CA GLU A 72 -1.68 12.44 -16.98
C GLU A 72 -2.02 12.17 -18.45
N ALA A 73 -1.56 13.03 -19.37
CA ALA A 73 -1.74 12.83 -20.80
C ALA A 73 -1.05 11.55 -21.30
N ALA A 74 0.04 11.15 -20.67
CA ALA A 74 0.73 9.88 -20.92
C ALA A 74 0.08 8.66 -20.21
N GLY A 75 -0.98 8.85 -19.43
CA GLY A 75 -1.67 7.79 -18.69
C GLY A 75 -0.87 7.21 -17.51
N LEU A 76 0.13 7.93 -17.00
CA LEU A 76 1.02 7.46 -15.92
C LEU A 76 0.56 7.93 -14.53
N VAL A 77 -0.27 8.96 -14.45
CA VAL A 77 -0.85 9.44 -13.20
C VAL A 77 -2.35 9.67 -13.36
N GLU A 78 -3.06 9.60 -12.24
CA GLU A 78 -4.47 9.92 -12.14
C GLU A 78 -4.67 11.00 -11.07
N PHE A 79 -5.60 11.91 -11.29
CA PHE A 79 -5.98 12.89 -10.29
C PHE A 79 -7.20 12.43 -9.50
N GLY A 80 -7.10 12.51 -8.17
CA GLY A 80 -8.26 12.45 -7.29
C GLY A 80 -8.96 13.80 -7.25
N LEU A 81 -10.28 13.77 -7.32
CA LEU A 81 -11.13 14.95 -7.25
C LEU A 81 -11.76 15.07 -5.86
N ASP A 82 -11.91 16.31 -5.38
CA ASP A 82 -12.71 16.61 -4.20
C ASP A 82 -14.22 16.50 -4.50
N GLY A 83 -15.05 16.67 -3.47
CA GLY A 83 -16.51 16.68 -3.62
C GLY A 83 -17.07 17.80 -4.52
N SER A 84 -16.24 18.76 -4.92
CA SER A 84 -16.58 19.83 -5.86
C SER A 84 -16.04 19.58 -7.28
N GLY A 85 -15.39 18.44 -7.52
CA GLY A 85 -14.79 18.08 -8.80
C GLY A 85 -13.43 18.73 -9.08
N ARG A 86 -12.79 19.37 -8.09
CA ARG A 86 -11.46 19.97 -8.23
C ARG A 86 -10.38 18.96 -7.92
N ARG A 87 -9.24 19.05 -8.62
CA ARG A 87 -8.06 18.22 -8.35
C ARG A 87 -7.54 18.48 -6.93
N GLU A 88 -7.61 17.48 -6.08
CA GLU A 88 -7.13 17.55 -4.69
C GLU A 88 -5.86 16.73 -4.48
N GLY A 89 -5.76 15.59 -5.17
CA GLY A 89 -4.62 14.70 -5.05
C GLY A 89 -4.22 14.06 -6.37
N VAL A 90 -3.10 13.35 -6.32
CA VAL A 90 -2.52 12.60 -7.43
C VAL A 90 -2.10 11.22 -6.97
N ARG A 91 -2.24 10.23 -7.84
CA ARG A 91 -1.69 8.88 -7.64
C ARG A 91 -1.07 8.39 -8.94
N LEU A 92 -0.17 7.43 -8.83
CA LEU A 92 0.26 6.68 -10.00
C LEU A 92 -0.93 5.89 -10.54
N SER A 93 -1.11 5.87 -11.87
CA SER A 93 -2.01 4.91 -12.51
C SER A 93 -1.41 3.50 -12.39
N PRO A 94 -2.16 2.43 -12.67
CA PRO A 94 -1.60 1.07 -12.71
C PRO A 94 -0.37 0.95 -13.63
N LEU A 95 -0.43 1.60 -14.81
CA LEU A 95 0.71 1.64 -15.74
C LEU A 95 1.87 2.49 -15.18
N GLY A 96 1.57 3.61 -14.53
CA GLY A 96 2.55 4.48 -13.90
C GLY A 96 3.31 3.79 -12.78
N ASP A 97 2.62 3.08 -11.89
CA ASP A 97 3.23 2.29 -10.82
C ASP A 97 4.13 1.20 -11.39
N ALA A 98 3.62 0.40 -12.34
CA ALA A 98 4.37 -0.67 -12.98
C ALA A 98 5.65 -0.15 -13.67
N CYS A 99 5.54 0.92 -14.46
CA CYS A 99 6.68 1.54 -15.12
C CYS A 99 7.69 2.08 -14.11
N THR A 100 7.22 2.76 -13.07
CA THR A 100 8.09 3.40 -12.07
C THR A 100 8.83 2.36 -11.24
N ARG A 101 8.15 1.31 -10.77
CA ARG A 101 8.79 0.19 -10.06
C ARG A 101 9.88 -0.44 -10.91
N ARG A 102 9.62 -0.69 -12.20
CA ARG A 102 10.63 -1.23 -13.11
C ARG A 102 11.83 -0.29 -13.28
N LEU A 103 11.61 1.02 -13.42
CA LEU A 103 12.67 2.03 -13.53
C LEU A 103 13.61 2.03 -12.32
N ILE A 104 13.08 1.84 -11.11
CA ILE A 104 13.86 1.87 -9.86
C ILE A 104 14.37 0.49 -9.43
N GLY A 105 14.07 -0.57 -10.18
CA GLY A 105 14.47 -1.94 -9.84
C GLY A 105 13.61 -2.59 -8.74
N GLY A 106 12.45 -2.02 -8.45
CA GLY A 106 11.41 -2.66 -7.63
C GLY A 106 10.57 -3.65 -8.44
N THR A 107 9.66 -4.35 -7.78
CA THR A 107 8.83 -5.41 -8.37
C THR A 107 7.44 -4.88 -8.73
N PRO A 108 7.09 -4.73 -10.02
CA PRO A 108 5.72 -4.42 -10.45
C PRO A 108 4.70 -5.46 -9.97
N LEU A 109 3.45 -5.03 -9.80
CA LEU A 109 2.36 -5.89 -9.31
C LEU A 109 2.22 -7.20 -10.12
N ALA A 110 2.29 -7.09 -11.45
CA ALA A 110 2.20 -8.24 -12.36
C ALA A 110 3.34 -9.26 -12.17
N GLU A 111 4.53 -8.80 -11.80
CA GLU A 111 5.70 -9.67 -11.60
C GLU A 111 5.67 -10.36 -10.23
N ALA A 112 5.15 -9.69 -9.20
CA ALA A 112 4.91 -10.29 -7.89
C ALA A 112 3.60 -11.09 -7.81
N TRP A 113 2.83 -11.19 -8.90
CA TRP A 113 1.56 -11.91 -8.95
C TRP A 113 1.65 -13.39 -8.54
N PRO A 114 2.69 -14.17 -8.90
CA PRO A 114 2.81 -15.56 -8.45
C PRO A 114 2.92 -15.69 -6.92
N ILE A 115 3.57 -14.73 -6.26
CA ILE A 115 3.63 -14.66 -4.80
C ILE A 115 2.23 -14.41 -4.26
N PHE A 116 1.53 -13.40 -4.79
CA PHE A 116 0.16 -13.06 -4.39
C PHE A 116 -0.83 -14.22 -4.58
N ALA A 117 -0.78 -14.92 -5.71
CA ALA A 117 -1.60 -16.11 -5.95
C ALA A 117 -1.33 -17.21 -4.91
N SER A 118 -0.05 -17.45 -4.60
CA SER A 118 0.35 -18.41 -3.55
C SER A 118 -0.14 -17.98 -2.17
N MET A 119 -0.10 -16.68 -1.86
CA MET A 119 -0.65 -16.13 -0.61
C MET A 119 -2.15 -16.35 -0.52
N CYS A 120 -2.90 -16.08 -1.59
CA CYS A 120 -4.34 -16.32 -1.66
C CYS A 120 -4.68 -17.78 -1.39
N ASP A 121 -3.95 -18.70 -2.02
CA ASP A 121 -4.14 -20.13 -1.83
C ASP A 121 -3.85 -20.59 -0.39
N LEU A 122 -2.81 -20.04 0.23
CA LEU A 122 -2.44 -20.33 1.61
C LEU A 122 -3.50 -19.78 2.58
N CYS A 123 -3.90 -18.52 2.40
CA CYS A 123 -4.94 -17.87 3.21
C CYS A 123 -6.30 -18.58 3.07
N ARG A 124 -6.67 -19.05 1.88
CA ARG A 124 -7.92 -19.80 1.66
C ARG A 124 -7.98 -21.12 2.43
N ARG A 125 -6.83 -21.77 2.64
CA ARG A 125 -6.71 -23.03 3.39
C ARG A 125 -6.54 -22.81 4.90
N ALA A 126 -6.22 -21.60 5.30
CA ALA A 126 -6.02 -21.26 6.70
C ALA A 126 -7.35 -21.04 7.42
N THR A 127 -7.35 -21.31 8.72
CA THR A 127 -8.47 -20.98 9.62
C THR A 127 -8.39 -19.55 10.16
N ARG A 128 -7.32 -18.81 9.85
CA ARG A 128 -7.05 -17.45 10.30
C ARG A 128 -7.16 -16.46 9.14
N ALA A 129 -7.66 -15.26 9.42
CA ALA A 129 -7.80 -14.18 8.43
C ALA A 129 -6.45 -13.64 7.92
N ALA A 130 -5.40 -13.72 8.76
CA ALA A 130 -4.04 -13.35 8.40
C ALA A 130 -3.05 -14.43 8.87
N LEU A 131 -1.94 -14.56 8.14
CA LEU A 131 -0.87 -15.51 8.41
C LEU A 131 0.45 -14.79 8.67
N PRO A 132 1.33 -15.36 9.50
CA PRO A 132 2.59 -14.71 9.83
C PRO A 132 3.52 -14.75 8.61
N GLU A 133 4.28 -13.68 8.42
CA GLU A 133 5.04 -13.43 7.19
C GLU A 133 6.01 -14.56 6.79
N HIS A 134 6.60 -15.25 7.79
CA HIS A 134 7.55 -16.33 7.56
C HIS A 134 6.96 -17.53 6.80
N LEU A 135 5.65 -17.75 6.88
CA LEU A 135 4.99 -18.83 6.14
C LEU A 135 5.01 -18.58 4.62
N PHE A 136 4.92 -17.32 4.19
CA PHE A 136 4.97 -16.97 2.77
C PHE A 136 6.38 -17.07 2.19
N CYS A 137 7.41 -17.04 3.05
CA CYS A 137 8.79 -17.33 2.67
C CYS A 137 9.15 -18.83 2.82
N ASN A 138 8.18 -19.70 3.15
CA ASN A 138 8.42 -21.12 3.45
C ASN A 138 9.45 -21.35 4.58
N ILE A 139 9.52 -20.43 5.55
CA ILE A 139 10.43 -20.50 6.70
C ILE A 139 9.67 -21.09 7.89
N TRP A 140 9.77 -22.40 8.10
CA TRP A 140 9.10 -23.08 9.21
C TRP A 140 9.90 -23.06 10.53
N ASP A 141 11.23 -23.02 10.42
CA ASP A 141 12.16 -22.99 11.56
C ASP A 141 12.81 -21.60 11.64
N TRP A 142 12.04 -20.64 12.15
CA TRP A 142 12.51 -19.26 12.31
C TRP A 142 13.54 -19.15 13.42
N LYS A 143 14.78 -18.79 13.06
CA LYS A 143 15.91 -18.62 13.99
C LYS A 143 16.38 -17.17 14.11
N GLY A 144 15.75 -16.24 13.40
CA GLY A 144 16.07 -14.80 13.47
C GLY A 144 17.41 -14.42 12.82
N GLY A 145 17.87 -15.20 11.84
CA GLY A 145 19.15 -14.96 11.16
C GLY A 145 19.09 -13.89 10.06
N ARG A 146 20.27 -13.38 9.65
CA ARG A 146 20.40 -12.37 8.58
C ARG A 146 19.69 -12.77 7.29
N GLU A 147 19.87 -14.01 6.85
CA GLU A 147 19.26 -14.49 5.60
C GLU A 147 17.72 -14.52 5.68
N GLN A 148 17.19 -15.01 6.79
CA GLN A 148 15.74 -15.05 7.02
C GLN A 148 15.15 -13.62 7.07
N ASN A 149 15.86 -12.68 7.71
CA ASN A 149 15.45 -11.27 7.71
C ASN A 149 15.50 -10.64 6.30
N LEU A 150 16.50 -11.00 5.48
CA LEU A 150 16.55 -10.53 4.08
C LEU A 150 15.39 -11.06 3.25
N GLN A 151 14.98 -12.32 3.46
CA GLN A 151 13.82 -12.90 2.79
C GLN A 151 12.52 -12.19 3.17
N LEU A 152 12.33 -11.88 4.46
CA LEU A 152 11.16 -11.11 4.91
C LEU A 152 11.15 -9.68 4.35
N SER A 153 12.30 -9.02 4.31
CA SER A 153 12.42 -7.68 3.71
C SER A 153 12.09 -7.71 2.21
N ARG A 154 12.54 -8.73 1.47
CA ARG A 154 12.19 -8.90 0.05
C ARG A 154 10.70 -9.14 -0.14
N LEU A 155 10.11 -10.05 0.63
CA LEU A 155 8.66 -10.29 0.60
C LEU A 155 7.89 -8.98 0.82
N GLN A 156 8.28 -8.19 1.82
CA GLN A 156 7.63 -6.91 2.06
C GLN A 156 7.73 -5.95 0.87
N GLN A 157 8.89 -5.85 0.24
CA GLN A 157 9.10 -5.00 -0.95
C GLN A 157 8.23 -5.48 -2.12
N ASP A 158 8.15 -6.79 -2.35
CA ASP A 158 7.30 -7.39 -3.38
C ASP A 158 5.80 -7.14 -3.13
N LEU A 159 5.41 -6.96 -1.86
CA LEU A 159 4.01 -6.73 -1.46
C LEU A 159 3.58 -5.26 -1.42
N LEU A 160 4.49 -4.29 -1.57
CA LEU A 160 4.15 -2.86 -1.46
C LEU A 160 3.06 -2.43 -2.45
N ALA A 161 3.15 -2.88 -3.70
CA ALA A 161 2.14 -2.60 -4.72
C ALA A 161 0.75 -3.12 -4.30
N PHE A 162 0.70 -4.30 -3.68
CA PHE A 162 -0.55 -4.93 -3.22
C PHE A 162 -1.18 -4.22 -2.03
N PHE A 163 -0.36 -3.63 -1.14
CA PHE A 163 -0.87 -2.81 -0.03
C PHE A 163 -1.51 -1.51 -0.55
N ALA A 164 -0.87 -0.87 -1.54
CA ALA A 164 -1.35 0.38 -2.12
C ALA A 164 -2.72 0.22 -2.81
N VAL A 165 -2.96 -0.89 -3.50
CA VAL A 165 -4.25 -1.22 -4.14
C VAL A 165 -5.21 -2.00 -3.23
N ALA A 166 -4.86 -2.18 -1.96
CA ALA A 166 -5.67 -2.87 -0.95
C ALA A 166 -6.03 -4.33 -1.29
N TYR A 167 -5.15 -5.06 -2.00
CA TYR A 167 -5.32 -6.52 -2.23
C TYR A 167 -4.82 -7.36 -1.05
N VAL A 168 -3.85 -6.82 -0.31
CA VAL A 168 -3.27 -7.44 0.87
C VAL A 168 -3.33 -6.41 2.01
N ASP A 169 -3.67 -6.87 3.21
CA ASP A 169 -3.53 -6.10 4.44
C ASP A 169 -2.31 -6.58 5.23
N ALA A 170 -1.62 -5.64 5.87
CA ALA A 170 -0.51 -5.92 6.78
C ALA A 170 -0.89 -5.54 8.21
N HIS A 171 -0.64 -6.47 9.14
CA HIS A 171 -0.89 -6.29 10.57
C HIS A 171 0.43 -6.47 11.33
N GLY A 172 0.75 -5.52 12.20
CA GLY A 172 1.91 -5.60 13.09
C GLY A 172 1.46 -5.85 14.53
N ASP A 173 2.19 -6.70 15.25
CA ASP A 173 2.07 -6.80 16.71
C ASP A 173 3.00 -5.82 17.44
N PHE A 174 2.99 -5.85 18.79
CA PHE A 174 3.84 -4.98 19.61
C PHE A 174 5.34 -5.23 19.45
N ASP A 175 5.73 -6.43 19.01
CA ASP A 175 7.12 -6.83 18.76
C ASP A 175 7.57 -6.43 17.35
N GLY A 176 6.66 -5.92 16.52
CA GLY A 176 6.92 -5.59 15.11
C GLY A 176 6.95 -6.81 14.19
N LYS A 177 6.36 -7.95 14.60
CA LYS A 177 6.15 -9.11 13.72
C LYS A 177 4.97 -8.83 12.82
N LEU A 178 5.11 -9.17 11.54
CA LEU A 178 4.09 -8.91 10.55
C LEU A 178 3.25 -10.16 10.23
N TRP A 179 1.97 -9.89 10.01
CA TRP A 179 0.99 -10.85 9.53
C TRP A 179 0.34 -10.24 8.29
N TYR A 180 0.16 -11.05 7.25
CA TYR A 180 -0.49 -10.62 6.02
C TYR A 180 -1.81 -11.38 5.82
N GLY A 181 -2.84 -10.65 5.41
CA GLY A 181 -4.14 -11.18 5.03
C GLY A 181 -4.51 -10.75 3.61
N VAL A 182 -5.26 -11.58 2.90
CA VAL A 182 -5.81 -11.22 1.58
C VAL A 182 -7.19 -10.62 1.77
N THR A 183 -7.43 -9.46 1.16
CA THR A 183 -8.71 -8.75 1.25
C THR A 183 -9.75 -9.36 0.29
N GLU A 184 -11.01 -8.90 0.37
CA GLU A 184 -12.02 -9.29 -0.62
C GLU A 184 -11.65 -8.79 -2.02
N ALA A 185 -11.24 -7.52 -2.14
CA ALA A 185 -10.77 -6.94 -3.39
C ALA A 185 -9.58 -7.72 -3.98
N GLY A 186 -8.68 -8.24 -3.13
CA GLY A 186 -7.59 -9.11 -3.57
C GLY A 186 -8.10 -10.44 -4.13
N ARG A 187 -9.09 -11.07 -3.49
CA ARG A 187 -9.70 -12.32 -3.99
C ARG A 187 -10.41 -12.11 -5.32
N GLU A 188 -11.16 -11.02 -5.45
CA GLU A 188 -11.81 -10.63 -6.71
C GLU A 188 -10.78 -10.38 -7.81
N ALA A 189 -9.69 -9.69 -7.50
CA ALA A 189 -8.61 -9.44 -8.44
C ALA A 189 -7.92 -10.74 -8.89
N LEU A 190 -7.71 -11.70 -7.98
CA LEU A 190 -7.19 -13.02 -8.35
C LEU A 190 -8.09 -13.73 -9.35
N ALA A 191 -9.42 -13.64 -9.18
CA ALA A 191 -10.39 -14.21 -10.10
C ALA A 191 -10.44 -13.47 -11.45
N ALA A 192 -10.21 -12.15 -11.46
CA ALA A 192 -10.13 -11.34 -12.67
C ALA A 192 -8.86 -11.60 -13.50
N GLY A 193 -7.76 -12.01 -12.84
CA GLY A 193 -6.50 -12.38 -13.48
C GLY A 193 -5.37 -11.38 -13.24
N CYS A 194 -4.17 -11.76 -13.66
CA CYS A 194 -2.97 -10.94 -13.52
C CYS A 194 -3.10 -9.66 -14.36
N PRO A 195 -2.83 -8.47 -13.81
CA PRO A 195 -2.83 -7.24 -14.60
C PRO A 195 -1.68 -7.21 -15.60
N GLU A 196 -1.78 -6.28 -16.56
CA GLU A 196 -0.71 -6.04 -17.50
C GLU A 196 0.56 -5.52 -16.79
N GLY A 197 1.72 -6.04 -17.20
CA GLY A 197 3.01 -5.58 -16.74
C GLY A 197 3.49 -4.30 -17.44
N PRO A 198 4.62 -3.73 -16.99
CA PRO A 198 5.20 -2.59 -17.68
C PRO A 198 5.66 -2.99 -19.09
N PRO A 199 5.72 -2.04 -20.05
CA PRO A 199 6.30 -2.29 -21.36
C PRO A 199 7.75 -2.78 -21.23
N ALA A 200 8.12 -3.79 -22.03
CA ALA A 200 9.46 -4.38 -22.00
C ALA A 200 10.59 -3.38 -22.32
N SER A 201 10.28 -2.23 -22.93
CA SER A 201 11.22 -1.15 -23.23
C SER A 201 11.65 -0.32 -22.01
N ILE A 202 11.01 -0.50 -20.86
CA ILE A 202 11.35 0.23 -19.64
C ILE A 202 12.55 -0.44 -18.96
N GLU A 203 13.70 0.23 -19.04
CA GLU A 203 14.96 -0.23 -18.45
C GLU A 203 15.22 0.38 -17.08
N TYR A 204 15.87 -0.40 -16.22
CA TYR A 204 16.34 0.02 -14.91
C TYR A 204 17.26 1.26 -15.00
N SER A 205 17.14 2.16 -14.02
CA SER A 205 17.96 3.36 -13.88
C SER A 205 18.48 3.47 -12.45
N GLU A 206 19.78 3.21 -12.28
CA GLU A 206 20.47 3.31 -10.99
C GLU A 206 20.31 4.69 -10.33
N SER A 207 20.40 5.76 -11.12
CA SER A 207 20.22 7.12 -10.60
C SER A 207 18.79 7.41 -10.13
N LEU A 208 17.77 6.77 -10.72
CA LEU A 208 16.40 6.87 -10.21
C LEU A 208 16.20 6.01 -8.96
N ALA A 209 16.83 4.83 -8.89
CA ALA A 209 16.79 4.00 -7.68
C ALA A 209 17.37 4.76 -6.47
N VAL A 210 18.53 5.40 -6.63
CA VAL A 210 19.14 6.24 -5.59
C VAL A 210 18.26 7.43 -5.23
N ALA A 211 17.62 8.07 -6.21
CA ALA A 211 16.71 9.18 -5.95
C ALA A 211 15.44 8.71 -5.20
N TYR A 212 14.89 7.56 -5.58
CA TYR A 212 13.76 6.93 -4.92
C TYR A 212 14.07 6.64 -3.44
N ASP A 213 15.22 6.04 -3.14
CA ASP A 213 15.62 5.75 -1.76
C ASP A 213 15.69 7.04 -0.92
N ALA A 214 16.24 8.12 -1.49
CA ALA A 214 16.29 9.42 -0.82
C ALA A 214 14.89 10.02 -0.59
N PHE A 215 13.98 9.89 -1.55
CA PHE A 215 12.59 10.33 -1.39
C PHE A 215 11.84 9.49 -0.36
N LEU A 216 12.09 8.18 -0.32
CA LEU A 216 11.47 7.27 0.62
C LEU A 216 11.91 7.60 2.05
N ASP A 217 13.22 7.78 2.27
CA ASP A 217 13.77 8.21 3.55
C ASP A 217 13.18 9.55 4.01
N GLN A 218 13.03 10.51 3.09
CA GLN A 218 12.40 11.79 3.38
C GLN A 218 10.93 11.61 3.77
N ALA A 219 10.14 10.86 3.00
CA ALA A 219 8.73 10.61 3.27
C ALA A 219 8.53 9.87 4.60
N GLU A 220 9.38 8.88 4.93
CA GLU A 220 9.35 8.22 6.23
C GLU A 220 9.67 9.19 7.38
N ALA A 221 10.66 10.06 7.22
CA ALA A 221 11.01 11.07 8.22
C ALA A 221 9.86 12.06 8.44
N GLU A 222 9.19 12.49 7.37
CA GLU A 222 8.01 13.36 7.43
C GLU A 222 6.86 12.68 8.19
N LEU A 223 6.57 11.40 7.90
CA LEU A 223 5.57 10.62 8.64
C LEU A 223 5.92 10.48 10.12
N ARG A 224 7.20 10.23 10.45
CA ARG A 224 7.70 10.15 11.83
C ARG A 224 7.59 11.49 12.55
N ASN A 225 7.66 12.62 11.87
CA ASN A 225 7.59 13.95 12.48
C ASN A 225 6.18 14.55 12.48
N ALA A 226 5.26 13.99 11.69
CA ALA A 226 3.89 14.46 11.62
C ALA A 226 3.09 14.23 12.92
N THR A 227 2.08 15.08 13.11
CA THR A 227 1.09 14.96 14.18
C THR A 227 -0.23 14.46 13.59
N PRO A 228 -0.88 13.45 14.20
CA PRO A 228 -2.20 12.98 13.79
C PRO A 228 -3.20 14.14 13.80
N LYS A 229 -4.07 14.21 12.80
CA LYS A 229 -5.11 15.24 12.72
C LYS A 229 -6.28 14.93 13.66
N LEU A 230 -6.61 13.65 13.85
CA LEU A 230 -7.76 13.22 14.63
C LEU A 230 -7.31 12.64 15.97
N ALA A 231 -7.41 13.45 17.02
CA ALA A 231 -7.05 13.03 18.38
C ALA A 231 -7.87 11.82 18.87
N SER A 232 -9.10 11.64 18.36
CA SER A 232 -10.05 10.60 18.76
C SER A 232 -9.77 9.21 18.18
N HIS A 233 -8.96 9.10 17.11
CA HIS A 233 -8.62 7.77 16.58
C HIS A 233 -7.68 7.07 17.55
N VAL A 234 -8.01 5.85 17.96
CA VAL A 234 -7.12 4.96 18.72
C VAL A 234 -6.68 3.84 17.79
N VAL A 235 -5.37 3.73 17.54
CA VAL A 235 -4.81 2.55 16.89
C VAL A 235 -4.33 1.63 17.99
N VAL A 236 -4.81 0.39 17.96
CA VAL A 236 -4.45 -0.68 18.89
C VAL A 236 -3.82 -1.79 18.05
N PRO A 237 -2.58 -2.22 18.34
CA PRO A 237 -2.03 -3.39 17.68
C PRO A 237 -2.78 -4.62 18.19
N VAL A 238 -3.20 -5.48 17.26
CA VAL A 238 -3.99 -6.66 17.58
C VAL A 238 -3.04 -7.85 17.70
N PRO A 239 -3.04 -8.59 18.84
CA PRO A 239 -2.25 -9.79 18.96
C PRO A 239 -2.87 -10.91 18.09
N MET A 240 -2.41 -11.02 16.84
CA MET A 240 -2.88 -12.02 15.87
C MET A 240 -2.50 -13.47 16.23
N GLY A 241 -1.69 -13.66 17.29
CA GLY A 241 -1.38 -14.96 17.89
C GLY A 241 -2.51 -15.56 18.74
N VAL A 242 -3.50 -14.76 19.13
CA VAL A 242 -4.66 -15.21 19.91
C VAL A 242 -5.83 -15.38 18.93
N GLY A 243 -6.41 -16.57 18.83
CA GLY A 243 -7.43 -16.90 17.84
C GLY A 243 -8.66 -15.99 17.93
N TRP A 244 -8.69 -14.94 17.10
CA TRP A 244 -9.84 -14.08 16.86
C TRP A 244 -10.39 -14.39 15.46
N GLY A 245 -11.04 -15.55 15.34
CA GLY A 245 -11.86 -15.86 14.17
C GLY A 245 -13.25 -15.25 14.38
N GLY A 246 -13.53 -14.08 13.80
CA GLY A 246 -14.91 -13.59 13.75
C GLY A 246 -15.18 -12.11 13.55
N CYS A 247 -14.20 -11.20 13.62
CA CYS A 247 -14.54 -9.77 13.82
C CYS A 247 -14.23 -8.83 12.64
N TYR A 248 -13.86 -9.34 11.47
CA TYR A 248 -13.47 -8.47 10.36
C TYR A 248 -14.63 -7.92 9.51
N THR A 249 -15.87 -8.39 9.71
CA THR A 249 -17.03 -7.86 8.98
C THR A 249 -17.57 -6.54 9.54
N ASP A 250 -17.26 -6.19 10.79
CA ASP A 250 -17.96 -5.12 11.50
C ASP A 250 -17.15 -3.82 11.67
N TRP A 251 -15.99 -3.69 11.01
CA TRP A 251 -15.22 -2.44 10.98
C TRP A 251 -15.66 -1.45 9.89
N PHE A 252 -16.76 -1.74 9.19
CA PHE A 252 -17.46 -0.74 8.37
C PHE A 252 -18.30 0.17 9.27
N LEU A 253 -18.27 1.47 8.95
CA LEU A 253 -18.99 2.56 9.61
C LEU A 253 -20.45 2.20 9.96
N PRO A 254 -21.04 2.80 11.02
CA PRO A 254 -22.45 2.59 11.33
C PRO A 254 -23.32 3.07 10.16
N GLY A 255 -24.05 2.16 9.50
CA GLY A 255 -25.10 2.56 8.55
C GLY A 255 -25.39 1.66 7.35
N GLN A 256 -24.71 0.53 7.13
CA GLN A 256 -25.08 -0.39 6.05
C GLN A 256 -25.22 -1.82 6.54
N ALA A 257 -26.45 -2.34 6.51
CA ALA A 257 -26.73 -3.74 6.75
C ALA A 257 -26.23 -4.57 5.54
N PRO A 258 -25.51 -5.68 5.74
CA PRO A 258 -25.16 -6.57 4.65
C PRO A 258 -26.43 -7.31 4.15
N PRO A 259 -26.64 -7.43 2.83
CA PRO A 259 -27.75 -8.20 2.30
C PRO A 259 -27.44 -9.70 2.44
N GLY A 260 -28.25 -10.45 3.18
CA GLY A 260 -28.20 -11.92 3.12
C GLY A 260 -28.51 -12.72 4.39
N SER A 261 -29.02 -12.14 5.48
CA SER A 261 -29.50 -12.95 6.60
C SER A 261 -30.92 -13.47 6.35
N VAL A 262 -31.01 -14.79 6.18
CA VAL A 262 -32.25 -15.56 6.13
C VAL A 262 -33.04 -15.32 7.42
N SER A 263 -34.27 -14.81 7.29
CA SER A 263 -35.21 -14.68 8.40
C SER A 263 -35.72 -16.06 8.83
N LEU A 264 -35.33 -16.51 10.03
CA LEU A 264 -36.09 -17.52 10.77
C LEU A 264 -37.25 -16.81 11.47
N VAL A 265 -38.43 -16.91 10.86
CA VAL A 265 -39.71 -16.61 11.52
C VAL A 265 -39.95 -17.71 12.56
N ALA A 266 -40.09 -17.34 13.82
CA ALA A 266 -40.72 -18.18 14.83
C ALA A 266 -41.93 -17.40 15.37
N GLU A 267 -43.10 -17.97 15.11
CA GLU A 267 -44.44 -17.51 15.47
C GLU A 267 -44.60 -17.37 16.99
N GLU A 268 -45.17 -16.25 17.42
CA GLU A 268 -45.84 -16.14 18.71
C GLU A 268 -47.11 -16.99 18.68
N LYS A 269 -47.25 -17.91 19.65
CA LYS A 269 -48.54 -18.49 20.01
C LYS A 269 -49.06 -17.85 21.31
N GLN A 270 -50.15 -17.11 21.11
CA GLN A 270 -51.28 -16.75 22.00
C GLN A 270 -50.98 -15.99 23.29
#